data_AF-A0A7X3HEY8-F1
#
_entry.id   AF-A0A7X3HEY8-F1
#
_cell.length_a   1.000
_cell.length_b   1.000
_cell.length_c   1.000
_cell.angle_alpha   90.00
_cell.angle_beta   90.00
_cell.angle_gamma   90.00
#
_symmetry.space_group_name_H-M   'P 1'
#
loop_
_entity.id
_entity.type
_entity.pdbx_description
1 polymer ?
#
loop_
_entity_poly.entity_id
_entity_poly.type
_entity_poly.pdbx_seq_one_letter_code
_entity_poly.pdbx_strand_id
1 'polypeptide(L)'
;PPEDSTRMGPHVATLGGASLTLNPASAVQLASLEGLDPSLARTLVQARPADGWATVQDFLELPLLQGREVRAPGLAVDSRFFRIHLLAELGDRRLHLASDLRLEQDGHLRVLRRQVLPSPSTTE
;
A
#
# COMPACT_ATOMS: atom_id res chain seq x y z
N PRO A 1 -7.57 3.69 21.57
CA PRO A 1 -8.30 2.48 22.02
C PRO A 1 -8.27 1.37 20.94
N PRO A 2 -8.66 0.12 21.22
CA PRO A 2 -8.68 -0.96 20.21
C PRO A 2 -9.52 -0.64 18.95
N GLU A 3 -10.48 0.28 19.08
CA GLU A 3 -11.26 0.81 17.96
C GLU A 3 -10.40 1.63 16.98
N ASP A 4 -9.47 2.43 17.47
CA ASP A 4 -8.56 3.24 16.63
C ASP A 4 -7.60 2.34 15.85
N SER A 5 -7.08 1.28 16.48
CA SER A 5 -6.19 0.34 15.81
C SER A 5 -6.90 -0.41 14.66
N THR A 6 -8.18 -0.73 14.84
CA THR A 6 -8.98 -1.39 13.79
C THR A 6 -9.19 -0.46 12.59
N ARG A 7 -9.41 0.83 12.83
CA ARG A 7 -9.58 1.84 11.77
C ARG A 7 -8.27 2.15 11.03
N MET A 8 -7.14 2.15 11.73
CA MET A 8 -5.84 2.44 11.11
C MET A 8 -5.27 1.24 10.36
N GLY A 9 -5.57 0.01 10.79
CA GLY A 9 -5.00 -1.23 10.26
C GLY A 9 -4.90 -1.32 8.73
N PRO A 10 -5.94 -0.95 7.96
CA PRO A 10 -5.90 -1.00 6.49
C PRO A 10 -4.93 -0.01 5.82
N HIS A 11 -4.46 1.02 6.55
CA HIS A 11 -3.72 2.14 5.97
C HIS A 11 -2.24 2.18 6.39
N VAL A 12 -1.83 1.43 7.41
CA VAL A 12 -0.47 1.47 7.98
C VAL A 12 0.24 0.12 7.92
N ALA A 13 1.56 0.15 7.77
CA ALA A 13 2.42 -1.04 7.79
C ALA A 13 3.78 -0.74 8.46
N THR A 14 4.39 -1.75 9.07
CA THR A 14 5.70 -1.65 9.73
C THR A 14 6.80 -2.23 8.86
N LEU A 15 7.43 -1.40 8.03
CA LEU A 15 8.36 -1.85 6.96
C LEU A 15 9.80 -1.33 7.10
N GLY A 16 10.20 -0.83 8.28
CA GLY A 16 11.60 -0.49 8.55
C GLY A 16 12.17 0.65 7.70
N GLY A 17 11.41 1.73 7.51
CA GLY A 17 11.86 2.92 6.75
C GLY A 17 11.56 2.88 5.25
N ALA A 18 10.70 1.97 4.79
CA ALA A 18 10.24 1.96 3.40
C ALA A 18 9.49 3.24 3.03
N SER A 19 9.66 3.68 1.78
CA SER A 19 8.93 4.79 1.18
C SER A 19 7.45 4.43 0.94
N LEU A 20 6.58 5.44 0.93
CA LEU A 20 5.21 5.30 0.47
C LEU A 20 5.19 5.14 -1.04
N THR A 21 4.65 4.03 -1.51
CA THR A 21 4.52 3.74 -2.95
C THR A 21 3.25 4.34 -3.51
N LEU A 22 3.39 5.27 -4.46
CA LEU A 22 2.30 6.07 -5.03
C LEU A 22 1.28 5.22 -5.81
N ASN A 23 1.76 4.27 -6.62
CA ASN A 23 0.92 3.49 -7.55
C ASN A 23 -0.13 2.59 -6.88
N PRO A 24 0.14 1.94 -5.73
CA PRO A 24 -0.90 1.24 -4.98
C PRO A 24 -1.54 2.08 -3.86
N ALA A 25 -1.08 3.32 -3.60
CA ALA A 25 -1.59 4.12 -2.49
C ALA A 25 -3.09 4.43 -2.66
N SER A 26 -3.85 4.27 -1.57
CA SER A 26 -5.24 4.72 -1.49
C SER A 26 -5.35 6.24 -1.32
N ALA A 27 -6.53 6.80 -1.57
CA ALA A 27 -6.79 8.22 -1.36
C ALA A 27 -6.56 8.64 0.11
N VAL A 28 -6.85 7.76 1.08
CA VAL A 28 -6.60 8.02 2.51
C VAL A 28 -5.10 8.14 2.79
N GLN A 29 -4.29 7.25 2.19
CA GLN A 29 -2.84 7.31 2.34
C GLN A 29 -2.25 8.55 1.68
N LEU A 30 -2.72 8.91 0.47
CA LEU A 30 -2.28 10.15 -0.18
C LEU A 30 -2.69 11.40 0.62
N ALA A 31 -3.90 11.44 1.18
CA ALA A 31 -4.37 12.55 2.01
C ALA A 31 -3.60 12.71 3.34
N SER A 32 -2.76 11.73 3.72
CA SER A 32 -1.85 11.86 4.86
C SER A 32 -0.58 12.63 4.53
N LEU A 33 -0.29 12.86 3.24
CA LEU A 33 0.83 13.69 2.83
C LEU A 33 0.48 15.16 3.05
N GLU A 34 1.47 15.90 3.56
CA GLU A 34 1.36 17.36 3.69
C GLU A 34 1.02 17.99 2.32
N GLY A 35 0.13 18.99 2.33
CA GLY A 35 -0.32 19.65 1.11
C GLY A 35 -1.43 18.94 0.32
N LEU A 36 -1.83 17.72 0.70
CA LEU A 36 -2.92 16.98 0.05
C LEU A 36 -4.16 16.86 0.94
N ASP A 37 -5.25 17.53 0.55
CA ASP A 37 -6.55 17.33 1.20
C ASP A 37 -7.27 16.07 0.67
N PRO A 38 -8.28 15.55 1.38
CA PRO A 38 -8.99 14.33 0.96
C PRO A 38 -9.67 14.40 -0.41
N SER A 39 -10.06 15.60 -0.87
CA SER A 39 -10.69 15.75 -2.18
C SER A 39 -9.65 15.64 -3.29
N LEU A 40 -8.52 16.34 -3.14
CA LEU A 40 -7.41 16.26 -4.07
C LEU A 40 -6.82 14.85 -4.14
N ALA A 41 -6.67 14.17 -3.01
CA ALA A 41 -6.18 12.81 -2.96
C ALA A 41 -7.05 11.81 -3.75
N ARG A 42 -8.38 11.97 -3.72
CA ARG A 42 -9.30 11.15 -4.54
C ARG A 42 -9.12 11.45 -6.03
N THR A 43 -9.01 12.73 -6.39
CA THR A 43 -8.74 13.15 -7.77
C THR A 43 -7.42 12.56 -8.28
N LEU A 44 -6.37 12.54 -7.45
CA LEU A 44 -5.07 11.95 -7.81
C LEU A 44 -5.16 10.43 -8.04
N VAL A 45 -5.96 9.71 -7.22
CA VAL A 45 -6.21 8.27 -7.46
C VAL A 45 -6.99 8.06 -8.76
N GLN A 46 -7.99 8.90 -9.04
CA GLN A 46 -8.79 8.81 -10.27
C GLN A 46 -7.99 9.18 -11.53
N ALA A 47 -7.05 10.12 -11.40
CA ALA A 47 -6.16 10.56 -12.48
C ALA A 47 -4.92 9.65 -12.64
N ARG A 48 -4.75 8.62 -11.80
CA ARG A 48 -3.63 7.69 -11.89
C ARG A 48 -3.66 6.99 -13.26
N PRO A 49 -2.56 6.97 -14.02
CA PRO A 49 -2.48 6.21 -15.26
C PRO A 49 -2.75 4.72 -15.02
N ALA A 50 -3.23 4.00 -16.04
CA ALA A 50 -3.51 2.57 -15.93
C ALA A 50 -2.27 1.76 -15.47
N ASP A 51 -1.09 2.10 -15.99
CA ASP A 51 0.20 1.49 -15.62
C ASP A 51 0.86 2.17 -14.41
N GLY A 52 0.20 3.15 -13.80
CA GLY A 52 0.76 4.00 -12.75
C GLY A 52 1.70 5.10 -13.26
N TRP A 53 2.23 5.88 -12.32
CA TRP A 53 3.30 6.84 -12.59
C TRP A 53 4.63 6.11 -12.77
N ALA A 54 5.41 6.50 -13.79
CA ALA A 54 6.69 5.87 -14.09
C ALA A 54 7.81 6.38 -13.16
N THR A 55 7.72 7.64 -12.73
CA THR A 55 8.63 8.23 -11.75
C THR A 55 7.88 9.02 -10.68
N VAL A 56 8.54 9.27 -9.55
CA VAL A 56 8.01 10.21 -8.52
C VAL A 56 7.89 11.62 -9.10
N GLN A 57 8.77 12.01 -10.03
CA GLN A 57 8.75 13.32 -10.65
C GLN A 57 7.49 13.51 -11.52
N ASP A 58 7.09 12.50 -12.29
CA ASP A 58 5.86 12.56 -13.11
C ASP A 58 4.62 12.83 -12.25
N PHE A 59 4.59 12.29 -11.03
CA PHE A 59 3.55 12.57 -10.06
C PHE A 59 3.63 14.02 -9.55
N LEU A 60 4.83 14.50 -9.17
CA LEU A 60 5.02 15.85 -8.62
C LEU A 60 4.77 16.97 -9.65
N GLU A 61 4.95 16.68 -10.94
CA GLU A 61 4.72 17.64 -12.03
C GLU A 61 3.26 17.75 -12.48
N LEU A 62 2.35 16.96 -11.87
CA LEU A 62 0.93 17.08 -12.16
C LEU A 62 0.45 18.53 -11.95
N PRO A 63 -0.30 19.11 -12.90
CA PRO A 63 -0.84 20.47 -12.75
C PRO A 63 -1.62 20.67 -11.44
N LEU A 64 -2.27 19.60 -10.97
CA LEU A 64 -3.03 19.51 -9.73
C LEU A 64 -2.20 19.77 -8.46
N LEU A 65 -0.88 19.58 -8.55
CA LEU A 65 0.07 19.75 -7.44
C LEU A 65 0.85 21.08 -7.50
N GLN A 66 0.62 21.90 -8.51
CA GLN A 66 1.29 23.21 -8.61
C GLN A 66 0.99 24.08 -7.37
N GLY A 67 2.05 24.61 -6.76
CA GLY A 67 1.95 25.42 -5.53
C GLY A 67 1.62 24.63 -4.27
N ARG A 68 1.61 23.29 -4.30
CA ARG A 68 1.43 22.44 -3.12
C ARG A 68 2.78 21.97 -2.57
N GLU A 69 2.88 21.85 -1.25
CA GLU A 69 4.08 21.33 -0.59
C GLU A 69 4.07 19.79 -0.50
N VAL A 70 4.18 19.11 -1.64
CA VAL A 70 4.43 17.66 -1.68
C VAL A 70 5.89 17.42 -2.02
N ARG A 71 6.62 16.69 -1.18
CA ARG A 71 8.07 16.50 -1.32
C ARG A 71 8.41 15.07 -1.72
N ALA A 72 9.42 14.93 -2.57
CA ALA A 72 9.89 13.63 -3.07
C ALA A 72 10.46 12.67 -1.99
N PRO A 73 11.21 13.13 -0.96
CA PRO A 73 11.79 12.21 0.02
C PRO A 73 10.72 11.37 0.73
N GLY A 74 10.93 10.05 0.74
CA GLY A 74 9.98 9.10 1.32
C GLY A 74 8.85 8.66 0.37
N LEU A 75 8.83 9.12 -0.87
CA LEU A 75 7.92 8.62 -1.93
C LEU A 75 8.67 7.68 -2.88
N ALA A 76 7.93 6.71 -3.43
CA ALA A 76 8.41 5.79 -4.46
C ALA A 76 7.27 5.44 -5.42
N VAL A 77 7.58 4.84 -6.57
CA VAL A 77 6.60 4.31 -7.52
C VAL A 77 6.57 2.78 -7.55
N ASP A 78 7.61 2.15 -7.02
CA ASP A 78 7.80 0.71 -6.90
C ASP A 78 7.88 0.26 -5.44
N SER A 79 7.56 -1.00 -5.18
CA SER A 79 7.67 -1.61 -3.85
C SER A 79 8.68 -2.73 -3.87
N ARG A 80 9.40 -2.87 -2.74
CA ARG A 80 10.20 -4.07 -2.44
C ARG A 80 9.57 -4.94 -1.36
N PHE A 81 8.42 -4.54 -0.83
CA PHE A 81 7.71 -5.25 0.23
C PHE A 81 6.33 -5.69 -0.27
N PHE A 82 6.01 -6.95 -0.03
CA PHE A 82 4.77 -7.56 -0.50
C PHE A 82 4.14 -8.39 0.61
N ARG A 83 2.82 -8.42 0.66
CA ARG A 83 2.06 -9.37 1.48
C ARG A 83 1.28 -10.28 0.55
N ILE A 84 1.50 -11.58 0.66
CA ILE A 84 0.74 -12.60 -0.07
C ILE A 84 -0.26 -13.24 0.90
N HIS A 85 -1.52 -13.33 0.46
CA HIS A 85 -2.57 -14.07 1.14
C HIS A 85 -2.78 -15.40 0.42
N LEU A 86 -2.54 -16.51 1.14
CA LEU A 86 -2.82 -17.86 0.66
C LEU A 86 -4.09 -18.37 1.35
N LEU A 87 -5.08 -18.75 0.55
CA LEU A 87 -6.27 -19.47 0.98
C LEU A 87 -6.15 -20.91 0.48
N ALA A 88 -6.14 -21.86 1.40
CA ALA A 88 -6.10 -23.28 1.09
C ALA A 88 -7.32 -23.98 1.69
N GLU A 89 -7.96 -24.84 0.88
CA GLU A 89 -9.14 -25.60 1.27
C GLU A 89 -8.85 -27.11 1.11
N LEU A 90 -9.18 -27.90 2.13
CA LEU A 90 -9.08 -29.36 2.10
C LEU A 90 -10.26 -29.97 2.87
N GLY A 91 -11.25 -30.49 2.14
CA GLY A 91 -12.54 -30.85 2.73
C GLY A 91 -13.15 -29.63 3.43
N ASP A 92 -13.55 -29.79 4.69
CA ASP A 92 -14.12 -28.70 5.50
C ASP A 92 -13.07 -27.79 6.17
N ARG A 93 -11.78 -28.04 5.93
CA ARG A 93 -10.70 -27.27 6.55
C ARG A 93 -10.28 -26.13 5.63
N ARG A 94 -10.31 -24.90 6.17
CA ARG A 94 -9.80 -23.71 5.51
C ARG A 94 -8.59 -23.17 6.27
N LEU A 95 -7.52 -22.85 5.55
CA LEU A 95 -6.34 -22.16 6.07
C LEU A 95 -6.17 -20.83 5.34
N HIS A 96 -6.07 -19.74 6.10
CA HIS A 96 -5.67 -18.44 5.58
C HIS A 96 -4.30 -18.07 6.14
N LEU A 97 -3.30 -17.99 5.26
CA LEU A 97 -1.92 -17.67 5.62
C LEU A 97 -1.51 -16.36 4.94
N ALA A 98 -1.16 -15.35 5.72
CA ALA A 98 -0.48 -14.16 5.24
C ALA A 98 1.03 -14.32 5.37
N SER A 99 1.76 -14.07 4.28
CA SER A 99 3.23 -14.05 4.25
C SER A 99 3.72 -12.67 3.84
N ASP A 100 4.54 -12.06 4.69
CA ASP A 100 5.21 -10.79 4.41
C ASP A 100 6.57 -11.09 3.80
N LEU A 101 6.84 -10.49 2.64
CA LEU A 101 7.98 -10.77 1.78
C LEU A 101 8.75 -9.49 1.47
N ARG A 102 10.05 -9.65 1.22
CA ARG A 102 10.93 -8.62 0.66
C ARG A 102 11.59 -9.10 -0.62
N LEU A 103 11.53 -8.30 -1.68
CA LEU A 103 12.31 -8.50 -2.90
C LEU A 103 13.73 -7.99 -2.68
N GLU A 104 14.70 -8.90 -2.68
CA GLU A 104 16.11 -8.59 -2.51
C GLU A 104 16.73 -8.07 -3.83
N GLN A 105 17.95 -7.53 -3.77
CA GLN A 105 18.60 -6.84 -4.91
C GLN A 105 18.89 -7.74 -6.11
N ASP A 106 19.13 -9.01 -5.86
CA ASP A 106 19.34 -10.06 -6.84
C ASP A 106 18.01 -10.66 -7.37
N GLY A 107 16.86 -10.11 -6.97
CA GLY A 107 15.55 -10.50 -7.45
C GLY A 107 14.90 -11.67 -6.72
N HIS A 108 15.52 -12.25 -5.69
CA HIS A 108 14.86 -13.30 -4.90
C HIS A 108 13.89 -12.70 -3.87
N LEU A 109 12.82 -13.44 -3.58
CA LEU A 109 11.88 -13.10 -2.51
C LEU A 109 12.32 -13.75 -1.19
N ARG A 110 12.59 -12.93 -0.20
CA ARG A 110 12.83 -13.36 1.18
C ARG A 110 11.54 -13.27 1.99
N VAL A 111 11.20 -14.35 2.69
CA VAL A 111 10.09 -14.32 3.65
C VAL A 111 10.55 -13.68 4.95
N LEU A 112 9.86 -12.63 5.38
CA LEU A 112 10.12 -11.91 6.62
C LEU A 112 9.29 -12.49 7.77
N ARG A 113 8.00 -12.76 7.51
CA ARG A 113 7.04 -13.22 8.51
C ARG A 113 5.95 -14.07 7.86
N ARG A 114 5.43 -15.02 8.64
CA ARG A 114 4.19 -15.75 8.34
C ARG A 114 3.21 -15.60 9.48
N GLN A 115 1.94 -15.46 9.15
CA GLN A 115 0.86 -15.35 10.11
C GLN A 115 -0.36 -16.12 9.61
N VAL A 116 -0.83 -17.06 10.43
CA VAL A 116 -2.16 -17.65 10.22
C VAL A 116 -3.19 -16.62 10.62
N LEU A 117 -4.09 -16.30 9.69
CA LEU A 117 -5.19 -15.36 9.88
C LEU A 117 -6.49 -16.13 10.06
N PRO A 118 -7.54 -15.50 10.64
CA PRO A 118 -8.89 -16.04 10.55
C PRO A 118 -9.26 -16.28 9.09
N SER A 119 -9.88 -17.42 8.82
CA SER A 119 -10.45 -17.69 7.50
C SER A 119 -11.47 -16.60 7.18
N PRO A 120 -11.43 -15.99 5.98
CA PRO A 120 -12.39 -14.97 5.61
C PRO A 120 -13.79 -15.57 5.70
N SER A 121 -14.72 -14.83 6.31
CA SER A 121 -16.14 -15.14 6.23
C SER A 121 -16.51 -15.13 4.74
N THR A 122 -17.10 -16.21 4.25
CA THR A 122 -17.77 -16.19 2.95
C THR A 122 -18.97 -15.26 3.11
N THR A 123 -18.83 -14.00 2.71
CA THR A 123 -19.98 -13.14 2.47
C THR A 123 -20.43 -13.43 1.04
N GLU A 124 -21.52 -14.19 0.90
CA GLU A 124 -22.35 -14.19 -0.30
C GLU A 124 -23.01 -12.82 -0.50
#